data_AF-A0A1G2ZJY5-F1
#
_entry.id   AF-A0A1G2ZJY5-F1
#
_cell.length_a   1.000
_cell.length_b   1.000
_cell.length_c   1.000
_cell.angle_alpha   90.00
_cell.angle_beta   90.00
_cell.angle_gamma   90.00
#
_symmetry.space_group_name_H-M   'P 1'
#
loop_
_entity.id
_entity.type
_entity.pdbx_description
1 polymer ?
#
loop_
_entity_poly.entity_id
_entity_poly.type
_entity_poly.pdbx_seq_one_letter_code
_entity_poly.pdbx_strand_id
1 'polypeptide(L)'
;MGSKKGAGFSVQGSELRHGQVSDDGPWPAAHVPGVGVRAWWLMALLVAAVSVGISRADDVRDAQQRQKIENMTVAEKKQHLRWQERFTKLDPAEQQRLWQLHGDLQRDQKGDELCKVMQRYHEWLMALSLRDRKELLELDPAERIEKIAKMREEEAKRPSGKDLEAVFKWFEARGVRLLPEELQQKVATMSEGDRRREVYAFLRTRRQDRRDDPPPQPTEGELEKLQSMLSEKSRKLLKQKPPEEQRQIVASWIPQAFSHHMGRRRFGGPPTPKQQADQQAELDRFFNNLPKQEQEFLLNLSAGRMQEELQNRYFGVPSRPFDPRGGRRGPPGPPRDGPRRPGRESQSDRRSGPPEWGPPRRQDRPPPPSEGKQ
;
A
#
# COMPACT_ATOMS: atom_id res chain seq x y z
N MET A 1 -11.20 -72.08 -6.41
CA MET A 1 -9.93 -72.15 -7.19
C MET A 1 -9.83 -70.92 -8.08
N GLY A 2 -8.62 -70.49 -8.46
CA GLY A 2 -8.43 -69.31 -9.34
C GLY A 2 -7.56 -68.20 -8.75
N SER A 3 -6.31 -68.50 -8.39
CA SER A 3 -5.34 -67.46 -7.99
C SER A 3 -4.77 -66.77 -9.24
N LYS A 4 -4.77 -65.43 -9.26
CA LYS A 4 -3.95 -64.64 -10.18
C LYS A 4 -2.95 -63.79 -9.40
N LYS A 5 -1.67 -63.97 -9.72
CA LYS A 5 -0.54 -63.14 -9.27
C LYS A 5 -0.17 -62.15 -10.37
N GLY A 6 0.52 -61.06 -10.01
CA GLY A 6 1.06 -60.07 -10.95
C GLY A 6 0.46 -58.68 -10.71
N ALA A 7 1.23 -57.58 -10.65
CA ALA A 7 2.69 -57.48 -10.70
C ALA A 7 3.18 -56.37 -9.75
N GLY A 8 4.38 -56.53 -9.19
CA GLY A 8 5.01 -55.52 -8.35
C GLY A 8 5.63 -54.43 -9.22
N PHE A 9 5.28 -53.17 -8.97
CA PHE A 9 5.83 -52.02 -9.69
C PHE A 9 7.12 -51.55 -9.01
N SER A 10 8.27 -51.89 -9.58
CA SER A 10 9.57 -51.52 -9.04
C SER A 10 9.92 -50.08 -9.41
N VAL A 11 9.83 -49.16 -8.44
CA VAL A 11 10.25 -47.77 -8.64
C VAL A 11 11.78 -47.69 -8.58
N GLN A 12 12.42 -47.41 -9.72
CA GLN A 12 13.85 -47.10 -9.75
C GLN A 12 14.08 -45.74 -9.05
N GLY A 13 14.97 -45.73 -8.06
CA GLY A 13 15.40 -44.48 -7.41
C GLY A 13 16.23 -43.63 -8.37
N SER A 14 15.78 -42.42 -8.65
CA SER A 14 16.55 -41.45 -9.42
C SER A 14 17.67 -40.84 -8.56
N GLU A 15 18.93 -41.12 -8.89
CA GLU A 15 20.09 -40.48 -8.27
C GLU A 15 20.07 -38.96 -8.49
N LEU A 16 19.67 -38.21 -7.47
CA LEU A 16 19.89 -36.77 -7.43
C LEU A 16 21.38 -36.52 -7.18
N ARG A 17 22.14 -36.32 -8.27
CA ARG A 17 23.51 -35.81 -8.20
C ARG A 17 23.52 -34.50 -7.40
N HIS A 18 24.17 -34.50 -6.26
CA HIS A 18 24.48 -33.26 -5.54
C HIS A 18 25.36 -32.38 -6.42
N GLY A 19 24.81 -31.27 -6.90
CA GLY A 19 25.58 -30.19 -7.50
C GLY A 19 26.43 -29.55 -6.40
N GLN A 20 27.74 -29.77 -6.45
CA GLN A 20 28.69 -29.24 -5.48
C GLN A 20 28.82 -27.72 -5.66
N VAL A 21 28.03 -26.96 -4.90
CA VAL A 21 28.20 -25.51 -4.74
C VAL A 21 29.38 -25.28 -3.81
N SER A 22 30.42 -24.62 -4.30
CA SER A 22 31.56 -24.24 -3.46
C SER A 22 31.23 -23.00 -2.63
N ASP A 23 30.85 -23.22 -1.37
CA ASP A 23 30.91 -22.20 -0.31
C ASP A 23 32.37 -21.94 0.06
N ASP A 24 33.01 -20.97 -0.59
CA ASP A 24 34.35 -20.46 -0.24
C ASP A 24 34.41 -18.94 -0.45
N GLY A 25 34.13 -18.17 0.59
CA GLY A 25 34.18 -16.70 0.53
C GLY A 25 33.40 -15.98 1.63
N PRO A 26 33.95 -15.84 2.85
CA PRO A 26 33.32 -15.06 3.91
C PRO A 26 33.35 -13.56 3.57
N TRP A 27 32.20 -13.02 3.15
CA TRP A 27 32.00 -11.57 3.08
C TRP A 27 32.16 -10.99 4.48
N PRO A 28 33.11 -10.05 4.73
CA PRO A 28 33.26 -9.46 6.05
C PRO A 28 32.01 -8.64 6.37
N ALA A 29 31.32 -8.99 7.46
CA ALA A 29 30.15 -8.29 7.98
C ALA A 29 30.53 -6.93 8.58
N ALA A 30 30.96 -6.01 7.73
CA ALA A 30 31.24 -4.63 8.11
C ALA A 30 29.91 -3.94 8.49
N HIS A 31 29.76 -3.56 9.76
CA HIS A 31 28.68 -2.68 10.19
C HIS A 31 28.74 -1.38 9.39
N VAL A 32 27.73 -1.13 8.55
CA VAL A 32 27.57 0.14 7.80
C VAL A 32 26.63 1.06 8.58
N PRO A 33 27.12 2.07 9.32
CA PRO A 33 26.26 3.03 9.99
C PRO A 33 25.58 3.98 8.99
N GLY A 34 24.24 4.05 9.03
CA GLY A 34 23.49 5.16 8.44
C GLY A 34 23.32 5.17 6.91
N VAL A 35 22.74 4.12 6.33
CA VAL A 35 22.40 4.07 4.88
C VAL A 35 21.16 4.93 4.55
N GLY A 36 21.27 6.25 4.74
CA GLY A 36 20.24 7.21 4.38
C GLY A 36 20.11 7.40 2.86
N VAL A 37 19.15 6.71 2.23
CA VAL A 37 18.57 6.93 0.88
C VAL A 37 19.56 7.52 -0.18
N ARG A 38 20.53 6.71 -0.60
CA ARG A 38 21.54 7.08 -1.64
C ARG A 38 21.47 6.25 -2.94
N ALA A 39 20.33 5.64 -3.27
CA ALA A 39 20.19 4.79 -4.46
C ALA A 39 20.27 5.56 -5.81
N TRP A 40 19.84 6.83 -5.86
CA TRP A 40 19.71 7.65 -7.07
C TRP A 40 21.02 8.03 -7.80
N TRP A 41 22.18 7.52 -7.38
CA TRP A 41 23.49 8.04 -7.76
C TRP A 41 24.36 7.06 -8.55
N LEU A 42 24.18 5.75 -8.36
CA LEU A 42 25.03 4.71 -8.95
C LEU A 42 25.02 4.76 -10.49
N MET A 43 23.84 4.58 -11.10
CA MET A 43 23.68 4.42 -12.55
C MET A 43 24.21 5.59 -13.39
N ALA A 44 24.22 6.80 -12.83
CA ALA A 44 24.65 8.00 -13.55
C ALA A 44 26.18 8.17 -13.57
N LEU A 45 26.86 7.67 -12.54
CA LEU A 45 28.32 7.71 -12.43
C LEU A 45 29.00 6.73 -13.39
N LEU A 46 28.36 5.56 -13.60
CA LEU A 46 28.76 4.52 -14.56
C LEU A 46 28.79 4.98 -16.04
N VAL A 47 28.46 6.25 -16.33
CA VAL A 47 28.51 6.86 -17.68
C VAL A 47 29.47 8.06 -17.74
N ALA A 48 29.91 8.58 -16.58
CA ALA A 48 30.69 9.82 -16.46
C ALA A 48 32.13 9.59 -15.94
N ALA A 49 32.47 8.36 -15.55
CA ALA A 49 33.71 8.00 -14.89
C ALA A 49 34.60 7.14 -15.80
N VAL A 50 35.49 7.78 -16.56
CA VAL A 50 36.62 7.17 -17.30
C VAL A 50 37.88 7.98 -16.98
N SER A 51 39.04 7.33 -17.05
CA SER A 51 40.20 7.61 -16.19
C SER A 51 41.46 8.11 -16.91
N VAL A 52 42.35 8.76 -16.16
CA VAL A 52 43.64 9.27 -16.67
C VAL A 52 44.68 8.15 -16.82
N GLY A 53 44.97 7.78 -18.07
CA GLY A 53 46.14 6.96 -18.46
C GLY A 53 45.93 5.43 -18.46
N ILE A 54 46.61 4.64 -19.31
CA ILE A 54 47.59 4.97 -20.37
C ILE A 54 47.50 3.94 -21.52
N SER A 55 47.03 4.34 -22.72
CA SER A 55 47.40 3.76 -24.03
C SER A 55 46.76 4.50 -25.21
N ARG A 56 47.28 4.31 -26.44
CA ARG A 56 46.70 4.88 -27.69
C ARG A 56 45.24 4.48 -27.98
N ALA A 57 44.73 3.44 -27.35
CA ALA A 57 43.30 3.09 -27.43
C ALA A 57 42.42 4.08 -26.65
N ASP A 58 42.98 4.75 -25.65
CA ASP A 58 42.27 5.72 -24.82
C ASP A 58 42.15 7.07 -25.54
N ASP A 59 43.12 7.53 -26.33
CA ASP A 59 43.00 8.75 -27.15
C ASP A 59 41.71 8.78 -27.99
N VAL A 60 41.32 7.62 -28.56
CA VAL A 60 40.09 7.48 -29.36
C VAL A 60 38.84 7.50 -28.48
N ARG A 61 38.90 6.90 -27.28
CA ARG A 61 37.80 6.91 -26.30
C ARG A 61 37.60 8.31 -25.72
N ASP A 62 38.69 8.98 -25.35
CA ASP A 62 38.72 10.37 -24.91
C ASP A 62 38.14 11.30 -25.98
N ALA A 63 38.54 11.15 -27.25
CA ALA A 63 37.97 11.93 -28.35
C ALA A 63 36.46 11.68 -28.51
N GLN A 64 36.01 10.43 -28.45
CA GLN A 64 34.59 10.08 -28.49
C GLN A 64 33.81 10.61 -27.27
N GLN A 65 34.40 10.60 -26.08
CA GLN A 65 33.77 11.14 -24.87
C GLN A 65 33.73 12.67 -24.87
N ARG A 66 34.77 13.35 -25.35
CA ARG A 66 34.79 14.80 -25.57
C ARG A 66 33.72 15.20 -26.58
N GLN A 67 33.66 14.53 -27.74
CA GLN A 67 32.61 14.78 -28.74
C GLN A 67 31.20 14.49 -28.20
N LYS A 68 31.02 13.43 -27.39
CA LYS A 68 29.76 13.14 -26.71
C LYS A 68 29.37 14.24 -25.73
N ILE A 69 30.32 14.76 -24.94
CA ILE A 69 30.10 15.88 -24.02
C ILE A 69 29.83 17.17 -24.79
N GLU A 70 30.55 17.47 -25.86
CA GLU A 70 30.28 18.64 -26.72
C GLU A 70 28.85 18.62 -27.24
N ASN A 71 28.37 17.47 -27.72
CA ASN A 71 27.01 17.26 -28.21
C ASN A 71 25.91 17.23 -27.12
N MET A 72 26.25 17.11 -25.82
CA MET A 72 25.24 17.19 -24.74
C MET A 72 24.59 18.56 -24.67
N THR A 73 23.29 18.61 -24.37
CA THR A 73 22.57 19.85 -24.08
C THR A 73 23.10 20.53 -22.80
N VAL A 74 22.80 21.81 -22.65
CA VAL A 74 23.13 22.57 -21.42
C VAL A 74 22.44 21.97 -20.18
N ALA A 75 21.30 21.29 -20.34
CA ALA A 75 20.62 20.59 -19.25
C ALA A 75 21.41 19.35 -18.81
N GLU A 76 21.79 18.49 -19.76
CA GLU A 76 22.60 17.28 -19.49
C GLU A 76 23.97 17.64 -18.92
N LYS A 77 24.65 18.67 -19.44
CA LYS A 77 25.93 19.18 -18.88
C LYS A 77 25.79 19.58 -17.42
N LYS A 78 24.73 20.32 -17.05
CA LYS A 78 24.44 20.69 -15.66
C LYS A 78 24.09 19.47 -14.78
N GLN A 79 23.47 18.45 -15.35
CA GLN A 79 23.14 17.20 -14.67
C GLN A 79 24.39 16.34 -14.40
N HIS A 80 25.28 16.21 -15.39
CA HIS A 80 26.59 15.56 -15.25
C HIS A 80 27.47 16.25 -14.20
N LEU A 81 27.55 17.60 -14.21
CA LEU A 81 28.31 18.34 -13.20
C LEU A 81 27.77 18.07 -11.78
N ARG A 82 26.44 18.10 -11.59
CA ARG A 82 25.79 17.76 -10.31
C ARG A 82 26.06 16.32 -9.86
N TRP A 83 26.25 15.39 -10.80
CA TRP A 83 26.62 14.01 -10.47
C TRP A 83 28.10 13.89 -10.05
N GLN A 84 29.01 14.54 -10.78
CA GLN A 84 30.43 14.61 -10.44
C GLN A 84 30.65 15.25 -9.06
N GLU A 85 30.02 16.41 -8.81
CA GLU A 85 29.99 17.09 -7.51
C GLU A 85 29.48 16.23 -6.35
N ARG A 86 28.66 15.21 -6.65
CA ARG A 86 28.06 14.30 -5.65
C ARG A 86 28.82 12.99 -5.51
N PHE A 87 29.79 12.74 -6.39
CA PHE A 87 30.76 11.65 -6.27
C PHE A 87 31.98 12.07 -5.48
N THR A 88 32.55 13.24 -5.78
CA THR A 88 33.71 13.79 -5.08
C THR A 88 33.44 14.16 -3.62
N LYS A 89 32.16 14.19 -3.22
CA LYS A 89 31.69 14.35 -1.82
C LYS A 89 31.37 13.02 -1.12
N LEU A 90 31.59 11.88 -1.76
CA LEU A 90 31.59 10.56 -1.11
C LEU A 90 32.95 10.30 -0.47
N ASP A 91 32.98 9.45 0.56
CA ASP A 91 34.23 8.94 1.12
C ASP A 91 35.05 8.16 0.07
N PRO A 92 36.40 8.25 0.05
CA PRO A 92 37.24 7.53 -0.90
C PRO A 92 36.99 6.01 -0.98
N ALA A 93 36.63 5.34 0.13
CA ALA A 93 36.32 3.92 0.12
C ALA A 93 35.02 3.62 -0.65
N GLU A 94 33.99 4.46 -0.51
CA GLU A 94 32.76 4.33 -1.31
C GLU A 94 33.01 4.70 -2.77
N GLN A 95 33.81 5.75 -3.06
CA GLN A 95 34.23 6.07 -4.43
C GLN A 95 34.92 4.88 -5.10
N GLN A 96 35.88 4.24 -4.43
CA GLN A 96 36.59 3.06 -4.91
C GLN A 96 35.65 1.87 -5.13
N ARG A 97 34.70 1.64 -4.23
CA ARG A 97 33.67 0.60 -4.37
C ARG A 97 32.76 0.82 -5.58
N LEU A 98 32.43 2.08 -5.91
CA LEU A 98 31.64 2.40 -7.11
C LEU A 98 32.45 2.16 -8.39
N TRP A 99 33.75 2.48 -8.39
CA TRP A 99 34.67 2.17 -9.49
C TRP A 99 34.83 0.67 -9.72
N GLN A 100 34.94 -0.13 -8.65
CA GLN A 100 35.00 -1.60 -8.74
C GLN A 100 33.73 -2.16 -9.38
N LEU A 101 32.55 -1.77 -8.87
CA LEU A 101 31.25 -2.13 -9.45
C LEU A 101 31.13 -1.72 -10.93
N HIS A 102 31.72 -0.59 -11.33
CA HIS A 102 31.77 -0.20 -12.74
C HIS A 102 32.60 -1.16 -13.59
N GLY A 103 33.83 -1.45 -13.13
CA GLY A 103 34.74 -2.36 -13.82
C GLY A 103 34.23 -3.80 -13.89
N ASP A 104 33.47 -4.25 -12.88
CA ASP A 104 32.79 -5.55 -12.89
C ASP A 104 31.65 -5.56 -13.92
N LEU A 105 30.75 -4.57 -13.89
CA LEU A 105 29.66 -4.45 -14.85
C LEU A 105 30.13 -4.28 -16.30
N GLN A 106 31.29 -3.66 -16.55
CA GLN A 106 31.88 -3.58 -17.90
C GLN A 106 32.52 -4.90 -18.37
N ARG A 107 32.91 -5.80 -17.45
CA ARG A 107 33.52 -7.11 -17.77
C ARG A 107 32.51 -8.25 -17.87
N ASP A 108 31.34 -8.11 -17.23
CA ASP A 108 30.28 -9.12 -17.30
C ASP A 108 29.62 -9.15 -18.69
N GLN A 109 29.45 -10.35 -19.25
CA GLN A 109 28.83 -10.55 -20.58
C GLN A 109 27.36 -10.08 -20.65
N LYS A 110 26.71 -9.90 -19.50
CA LYS A 110 25.35 -9.38 -19.31
C LYS A 110 25.33 -8.03 -18.62
N GLY A 111 26.45 -7.31 -18.52
CA GLY A 111 26.53 -5.99 -17.86
C GLY A 111 25.41 -5.02 -18.29
N ASP A 112 25.09 -5.03 -19.58
CA ASP A 112 24.03 -4.25 -20.20
C ASP A 112 22.61 -4.64 -19.74
N GLU A 113 22.38 -5.92 -19.41
CA GLU A 113 21.13 -6.42 -18.81
C GLU A 113 21.08 -6.14 -17.30
N LEU A 114 22.19 -6.35 -16.58
CA LEU A 114 22.33 -6.03 -15.15
C LEU A 114 22.06 -4.55 -14.89
N CYS A 115 22.61 -3.64 -15.70
CA CYS A 115 22.31 -2.21 -15.67
C CYS A 115 20.81 -1.92 -15.84
N LYS A 116 20.13 -2.59 -16.77
CA LYS A 116 18.68 -2.44 -16.99
C LYS A 116 17.86 -2.98 -15.82
N VAL A 117 18.31 -4.07 -15.17
CA VAL A 117 17.70 -4.60 -13.94
C VAL A 117 17.88 -3.64 -12.77
N MET A 118 19.08 -3.09 -12.56
CA MET A 118 19.37 -2.10 -11.51
C MET A 118 18.52 -0.84 -11.69
N GLN A 119 18.39 -0.32 -12.92
CA GLN A 119 17.52 0.81 -13.22
C GLN A 119 16.05 0.52 -12.87
N ARG A 120 15.47 -0.59 -13.40
CA ARG A 120 14.08 -0.98 -13.15
C ARG A 120 13.80 -1.21 -11.66
N TYR A 121 14.76 -1.80 -10.94
CA TYR A 121 14.68 -1.99 -9.50
C TYR A 121 14.65 -0.64 -8.76
N HIS A 122 15.52 0.29 -9.11
CA HIS A 122 15.54 1.64 -8.53
C HIS A 122 14.25 2.43 -8.83
N GLU A 123 13.77 2.41 -10.07
CA GLU A 123 12.52 3.05 -10.48
C GLU A 123 11.32 2.50 -9.69
N TRP A 124 11.23 1.17 -9.51
CA TRP A 124 10.21 0.55 -8.68
C TRP A 124 10.36 0.88 -7.19
N LEU A 125 11.58 0.83 -6.65
CA LEU A 125 11.88 1.18 -5.25
C LEU A 125 11.52 2.65 -4.94
N MET A 126 11.65 3.54 -5.93
CA MET A 126 11.22 4.94 -5.85
C MET A 126 9.70 5.14 -6.01
N ALA A 127 8.96 4.16 -6.56
CA ALA A 127 7.50 4.16 -6.62
C ALA A 127 6.83 3.57 -5.36
N LEU A 128 7.58 2.90 -4.48
CA LEU A 128 7.11 2.44 -3.17
C LEU A 128 7.00 3.58 -2.16
N SER A 129 6.21 3.37 -1.09
CA SER A 129 6.18 4.26 0.07
C SER A 129 7.56 4.43 0.71
N LEU A 130 7.82 5.57 1.37
CA LEU A 130 9.03 5.71 2.19
C LEU A 130 9.18 4.60 3.24
N ARG A 131 8.07 4.08 3.77
CA ARG A 131 8.07 2.98 4.74
C ARG A 131 8.49 1.65 4.11
N ASP A 132 7.82 1.21 3.04
CA ASP A 132 8.15 -0.06 2.37
C ASP A 132 9.56 -0.02 1.74
N ARG A 133 9.94 1.15 1.20
CA ARG A 133 11.30 1.41 0.70
C ARG A 133 12.35 1.23 1.79
N LYS A 134 12.09 1.77 2.99
CA LYS A 134 13.01 1.66 4.12
C LYS A 134 13.03 0.24 4.70
N GLU A 135 11.86 -0.38 4.86
CA GLU A 135 11.72 -1.78 5.28
C GLU A 135 12.50 -2.72 4.35
N LEU A 136 12.47 -2.51 3.03
CA LEU A 136 13.28 -3.25 2.06
C LEU A 136 14.78 -2.95 2.15
N LEU A 137 15.19 -1.72 2.45
CA LEU A 137 16.61 -1.34 2.59
C LEU A 137 17.22 -1.80 3.93
N GLU A 138 16.40 -2.01 4.96
CA GLU A 138 16.78 -2.59 6.25
C GLU A 138 17.00 -4.11 6.19
N LEU A 139 16.35 -4.83 5.25
CA LEU A 139 16.51 -6.28 5.03
C LEU A 139 17.81 -6.66 4.30
N ASP A 140 18.31 -7.87 4.54
CA ASP A 140 19.45 -8.45 3.80
C ASP A 140 19.10 -8.80 2.35
N PRO A 141 20.09 -8.93 1.42
CA PRO A 141 19.83 -9.11 -0.01
C PRO A 141 18.90 -10.28 -0.37
N ALA A 142 19.00 -11.41 0.34
CA ALA A 142 18.15 -12.58 0.11
C ALA A 142 16.71 -12.35 0.60
N GLU A 143 16.53 -11.96 1.86
CA GLU A 143 15.22 -11.64 2.45
C GLU A 143 14.49 -10.55 1.66
N ARG A 144 15.25 -9.56 1.16
CA ARG A 144 14.74 -8.49 0.30
C ARG A 144 14.17 -9.04 -0.99
N ILE A 145 14.79 -10.02 -1.64
CA ILE A 145 14.26 -10.68 -2.85
C ILE A 145 12.95 -11.43 -2.55
N GLU A 146 12.88 -12.17 -1.43
CA GLU A 146 11.64 -12.83 -1.01
C GLU A 146 10.51 -11.83 -0.72
N LYS A 147 10.83 -10.74 -0.02
CA LYS A 147 9.90 -9.63 0.26
C LYS A 147 9.38 -9.00 -1.02
N ILE A 148 10.25 -8.74 -2.00
CA ILE A 148 9.87 -8.23 -3.33
C ILE A 148 8.93 -9.22 -4.03
N ALA A 149 9.28 -10.51 -4.05
CA ALA A 149 8.46 -11.55 -4.68
C ALA A 149 7.05 -11.61 -4.06
N LYS A 150 6.95 -11.57 -2.72
CA LYS A 150 5.67 -11.50 -2.00
C LYS A 150 4.87 -10.24 -2.33
N MET A 151 5.51 -9.06 -2.34
CA MET A 151 4.83 -7.80 -2.72
C MET A 151 4.30 -7.84 -4.15
N ARG A 152 5.03 -8.46 -5.09
CA ARG A 152 4.57 -8.69 -6.48
C ARG A 152 3.43 -9.70 -6.56
N GLU A 153 3.43 -10.73 -5.72
CA GLU A 153 2.33 -11.70 -5.65
C GLU A 153 1.04 -11.05 -5.09
N GLU A 154 1.16 -10.20 -4.07
CA GLU A 154 0.05 -9.40 -3.53
C GLU A 154 -0.47 -8.38 -4.56
N GLU A 155 0.41 -7.74 -5.33
CA GLU A 155 0.06 -6.87 -6.47
C GLU A 155 -0.59 -7.64 -7.63
N ALA A 156 -0.17 -8.88 -7.89
CA ALA A 156 -0.82 -9.79 -8.83
C ALA A 156 -2.23 -10.17 -8.36
N LYS A 157 -2.44 -10.37 -7.06
CA LYS A 157 -3.75 -10.66 -6.45
C LYS A 157 -4.69 -9.43 -6.39
N ARG A 158 -4.17 -8.20 -6.50
CA ARG A 158 -5.00 -6.98 -6.49
C ARG A 158 -5.88 -6.86 -7.76
N PRO A 159 -7.19 -6.59 -7.60
CA PRO A 159 -8.11 -6.32 -8.70
C PRO A 159 -7.82 -4.96 -9.36
N SER A 160 -8.11 -4.83 -10.65
CA SER A 160 -8.06 -3.53 -11.35
C SER A 160 -9.26 -2.65 -11.00
N GLY A 161 -9.21 -1.35 -11.32
CA GLY A 161 -10.38 -0.45 -11.15
C GLY A 161 -11.63 -0.95 -11.88
N LYS A 162 -11.47 -1.56 -13.07
CA LYS A 162 -12.56 -2.21 -13.82
C LYS A 162 -13.15 -3.41 -13.06
N ASP A 163 -12.30 -4.19 -12.39
CA ASP A 163 -12.76 -5.33 -11.59
C ASP A 163 -13.54 -4.87 -10.36
N LEU A 164 -13.07 -3.80 -9.69
CA LEU A 164 -13.77 -3.19 -8.56
C LEU A 164 -15.13 -2.61 -8.98
N GLU A 165 -15.23 -1.99 -10.16
CA GLU A 165 -16.50 -1.54 -10.77
C GLU A 165 -17.46 -2.71 -11.02
N ALA A 166 -16.97 -3.82 -11.58
CA ALA A 166 -17.78 -5.02 -11.84
C ALA A 166 -18.28 -5.68 -10.54
N VAL A 167 -17.40 -5.85 -9.54
CA VAL A 167 -17.76 -6.37 -8.21
C VAL A 167 -18.78 -5.46 -7.52
N PHE A 168 -18.58 -4.13 -7.58
CA PHE A 168 -19.52 -3.17 -7.00
C PHE A 168 -20.91 -3.30 -7.63
N LYS A 169 -21.00 -3.33 -8.96
CA LYS A 169 -22.29 -3.44 -9.68
C LYS A 169 -23.01 -4.78 -9.43
N TRP A 170 -22.29 -5.90 -9.38
CA TRP A 170 -22.89 -7.18 -8.97
C TRP A 170 -23.42 -7.11 -7.54
N PHE A 171 -22.63 -6.57 -6.61
CA PHE A 171 -22.99 -6.50 -5.20
C PHE A 171 -24.14 -5.51 -4.94
N GLU A 172 -24.20 -4.38 -5.65
CA GLU A 172 -25.34 -3.44 -5.62
C GLU A 172 -26.62 -4.14 -6.10
N ALA A 173 -26.57 -4.80 -7.26
CA ALA A 173 -27.71 -5.53 -7.82
C ALA A 173 -28.15 -6.74 -6.98
N ARG A 174 -27.25 -7.36 -6.21
CA ARG A 174 -27.60 -8.37 -5.19
C ARG A 174 -28.15 -7.73 -3.91
N GLY A 175 -27.62 -6.58 -3.52
CA GLY A 175 -28.08 -5.82 -2.37
C GLY A 175 -29.53 -5.38 -2.49
N VAL A 176 -29.93 -4.86 -3.64
CA VAL A 176 -31.34 -4.52 -3.93
C VAL A 176 -32.24 -5.76 -3.76
N ARG A 177 -31.87 -6.91 -4.34
CA ARG A 177 -32.61 -8.17 -4.21
C ARG A 177 -32.68 -8.75 -2.78
N LEU A 178 -31.91 -8.21 -1.83
CA LEU A 178 -31.92 -8.61 -0.42
C LEU A 178 -32.66 -7.61 0.49
N LEU A 179 -33.17 -6.50 -0.05
CA LEU A 179 -34.03 -5.56 0.66
C LEU A 179 -35.46 -6.12 0.82
N PRO A 180 -36.18 -5.75 1.90
CA PRO A 180 -37.64 -5.82 1.94
C PRO A 180 -38.28 -5.12 0.72
N GLU A 181 -39.43 -5.61 0.25
CA GLU A 181 -40.06 -5.11 -0.99
C GLU A 181 -40.36 -3.60 -0.95
N GLU A 182 -40.85 -3.09 0.19
CA GLU A 182 -41.03 -1.65 0.44
C GLU A 182 -39.76 -0.84 0.14
N LEU A 183 -38.60 -1.35 0.57
CA LEU A 183 -37.30 -0.72 0.33
C LEU A 183 -36.82 -0.95 -1.11
N GLN A 184 -37.17 -2.06 -1.77
CA GLN A 184 -36.89 -2.25 -3.20
C GLN A 184 -37.62 -1.19 -4.04
N GLN A 185 -38.92 -0.99 -3.79
CA GLN A 185 -39.72 0.05 -4.45
C GLN A 185 -39.17 1.45 -4.15
N LYS A 186 -38.82 1.72 -2.88
CA LYS A 186 -38.19 3.00 -2.46
C LYS A 186 -36.86 3.27 -3.16
N VAL A 187 -35.96 2.30 -3.29
CA VAL A 187 -34.65 2.52 -3.93
C VAL A 187 -34.70 2.51 -5.47
N ALA A 188 -35.79 2.02 -6.06
CA ALA A 188 -36.02 2.10 -7.51
C ALA A 188 -36.31 3.54 -8.00
N THR A 189 -36.86 4.41 -7.13
CA THR A 189 -37.13 5.83 -7.44
C THR A 189 -36.01 6.79 -7.00
N MET A 190 -34.97 6.29 -6.33
CA MET A 190 -33.83 7.10 -5.87
C MET A 190 -32.85 7.45 -7.00
N SER A 191 -32.10 8.55 -6.80
CA SER A 191 -30.86 8.80 -7.54
C SER A 191 -29.89 7.62 -7.37
N GLU A 192 -29.02 7.35 -8.35
CA GLU A 192 -28.02 6.28 -8.22
C GLU A 192 -27.12 6.48 -6.98
N GLY A 193 -26.77 7.73 -6.66
CA GLY A 193 -25.98 8.05 -5.46
C GLY A 193 -26.72 7.72 -4.16
N ASP A 194 -28.04 7.85 -4.12
CA ASP A 194 -28.86 7.55 -2.94
C ASP A 194 -29.23 6.07 -2.85
N ARG A 195 -29.57 5.42 -3.98
CA ARG A 195 -29.74 3.96 -4.08
C ARG A 195 -28.53 3.22 -3.54
N ARG A 196 -27.32 3.61 -3.97
CA ARG A 196 -26.04 3.06 -3.47
C ARG A 196 -25.83 3.30 -1.97
N ARG A 197 -26.24 4.47 -1.46
CA ARG A 197 -26.18 4.79 -0.02
C ARG A 197 -27.13 3.90 0.80
N GLU A 198 -28.38 3.77 0.38
CA GLU A 198 -29.42 3.03 1.11
C GLU A 198 -29.15 1.52 1.11
N VAL A 199 -28.83 0.95 -0.06
CA VAL A 199 -28.46 -0.48 -0.21
C VAL A 199 -27.24 -0.82 0.67
N TYR A 200 -26.22 0.04 0.68
CA TYR A 200 -25.07 -0.18 1.56
C TYR A 200 -25.40 -0.02 3.04
N ALA A 201 -26.21 0.97 3.42
CA ALA A 201 -26.62 1.19 4.80
C ALA A 201 -27.35 -0.05 5.36
N PHE A 202 -28.31 -0.59 4.62
CA PHE A 202 -29.02 -1.82 4.96
C PHE A 202 -28.07 -3.02 5.13
N LEU A 203 -27.20 -3.28 4.16
CA LEU A 203 -26.28 -4.42 4.22
C LEU A 203 -25.23 -4.28 5.34
N ARG A 204 -24.81 -3.04 5.65
CA ARG A 204 -23.93 -2.76 6.78
C ARG A 204 -24.64 -3.05 8.11
N THR A 205 -25.87 -2.55 8.30
CA THR A 205 -26.66 -2.81 9.52
C THR A 205 -26.89 -4.31 9.71
N ARG A 206 -27.35 -5.02 8.66
CA ARG A 206 -27.53 -6.48 8.69
C ARG A 206 -26.28 -7.25 9.10
N ARG A 207 -25.08 -6.78 8.74
CA ARG A 207 -23.79 -7.36 9.18
C ARG A 207 -23.38 -6.96 10.61
N GLN A 208 -23.88 -5.84 11.13
CA GLN A 208 -23.69 -5.47 12.54
C GLN A 208 -24.59 -6.30 13.45
N ASP A 209 -25.82 -6.59 13.02
CA ASP A 209 -26.79 -7.45 13.71
C ASP A 209 -26.39 -8.94 13.64
N ARG A 210 -25.78 -9.36 12.53
CA ARG A 210 -25.26 -10.70 12.29
C ARG A 210 -23.75 -10.68 12.08
N ARG A 211 -22.99 -10.55 13.18
CA ARG A 211 -21.51 -10.47 13.11
C ARG A 211 -20.87 -11.72 12.52
N ASP A 212 -21.50 -12.87 12.73
CA ASP A 212 -20.98 -14.19 12.38
C ASP A 212 -21.49 -14.69 11.01
N ASP A 213 -22.47 -14.01 10.39
CA ASP A 213 -22.85 -14.26 8.99
C ASP A 213 -21.68 -13.86 8.07
N PRO A 214 -21.19 -14.74 7.19
CA PRO A 214 -20.20 -14.37 6.19
C PRO A 214 -20.78 -13.33 5.20
N PRO A 215 -19.95 -12.45 4.61
CA PRO A 215 -20.41 -11.53 3.57
C PRO A 215 -21.02 -12.32 2.40
N PRO A 216 -22.12 -11.84 1.78
CA PRO A 216 -22.87 -12.63 0.81
C PRO A 216 -22.03 -12.95 -0.42
N GLN A 217 -21.63 -14.22 -0.54
CA GLN A 217 -20.83 -14.73 -1.67
C GLN A 217 -21.69 -14.87 -2.94
N PRO A 218 -21.12 -14.68 -4.15
CA PRO A 218 -21.84 -14.94 -5.40
C PRO A 218 -22.26 -16.40 -5.51
N THR A 219 -23.46 -16.67 -6.03
CA THR A 219 -23.83 -18.01 -6.48
C THR A 219 -23.04 -18.39 -7.74
N GLU A 220 -23.08 -19.65 -8.17
CA GLU A 220 -22.33 -20.13 -9.33
C GLU A 220 -22.64 -19.35 -10.62
N GLY A 221 -23.92 -19.24 -11.02
CA GLY A 221 -24.32 -18.41 -12.17
C GLY A 221 -24.11 -16.90 -11.99
N GLU A 222 -24.04 -16.39 -10.74
CA GLU A 222 -23.61 -15.00 -10.50
C GLU A 222 -22.09 -14.83 -10.67
N LEU A 223 -21.30 -15.85 -10.33
CA LEU A 223 -19.86 -15.88 -10.50
C LEU A 223 -19.47 -15.96 -11.98
N GLU A 224 -20.19 -16.76 -12.78
CA GLU A 224 -20.06 -16.77 -14.25
C GLU A 224 -20.38 -15.40 -14.85
N LYS A 225 -21.52 -14.80 -14.46
CA LYS A 225 -21.92 -13.47 -14.91
C LYS A 225 -20.90 -12.41 -14.51
N LEU A 226 -20.40 -12.45 -13.28
CA LEU A 226 -19.33 -11.55 -12.83
C LEU A 226 -18.03 -11.78 -13.64
N GLN A 227 -17.62 -13.03 -13.88
CA GLN A 227 -16.45 -13.35 -14.71
C GLN A 227 -16.56 -12.72 -16.11
N SER A 228 -17.74 -12.64 -16.72
CA SER A 228 -17.91 -11.97 -18.02
C SER A 228 -17.53 -10.47 -18.01
N MET A 229 -17.69 -9.81 -16.85
CA MET A 229 -17.47 -8.37 -16.67
C MET A 229 -16.01 -8.02 -16.29
N LEU A 230 -15.27 -8.97 -15.70
CA LEU A 230 -13.92 -8.78 -15.17
C LEU A 230 -12.85 -8.59 -16.28
N SER A 231 -11.70 -8.04 -15.87
CA SER A 231 -10.47 -7.95 -16.67
C SER A 231 -9.89 -9.33 -16.97
N GLU A 232 -9.09 -9.46 -18.03
CA GLU A 232 -8.49 -10.75 -18.38
C GLU A 232 -7.57 -11.31 -17.29
N LYS A 233 -6.79 -10.44 -16.62
CA LYS A 233 -5.98 -10.78 -15.43
C LYS A 233 -6.85 -11.48 -14.38
N SER A 234 -7.95 -10.84 -13.98
CA SER A 234 -8.83 -11.34 -12.93
C SER A 234 -9.65 -12.56 -13.36
N ARG A 235 -10.09 -12.64 -14.63
CA ARG A 235 -10.71 -13.85 -15.19
C ARG A 235 -9.77 -15.05 -15.17
N LYS A 236 -8.50 -14.86 -15.58
CA LYS A 236 -7.47 -15.91 -15.57
C LYS A 236 -7.14 -16.37 -14.14
N LEU A 237 -6.98 -15.43 -13.21
CA LEU A 237 -6.75 -15.71 -11.79
C LEU A 237 -7.88 -16.54 -11.17
N LEU A 238 -9.15 -16.19 -11.42
CA LEU A 238 -10.29 -16.95 -10.92
C LEU A 238 -10.38 -18.34 -11.56
N LYS A 239 -10.22 -18.45 -12.89
CA LYS A 239 -10.30 -19.76 -13.58
C LYS A 239 -9.19 -20.75 -13.20
N GLN A 240 -8.11 -20.29 -12.58
CA GLN A 240 -7.05 -21.15 -12.02
C GLN A 240 -7.40 -21.72 -10.63
N LYS A 241 -8.55 -21.38 -10.05
CA LYS A 241 -8.92 -21.72 -8.67
C LYS A 241 -10.23 -22.51 -8.56
N PRO A 242 -10.39 -23.38 -7.55
CA PRO A 242 -11.66 -24.03 -7.23
C PRO A 242 -12.80 -23.01 -7.04
N PRO A 243 -14.07 -23.35 -7.33
CA PRO A 243 -15.19 -22.40 -7.21
C PRO A 243 -15.34 -21.73 -5.84
N GLU A 244 -14.97 -22.42 -4.76
CA GLU A 244 -15.00 -21.84 -3.40
C GLU A 244 -13.89 -20.80 -3.18
N GLU A 245 -12.65 -21.07 -3.62
CA GLU A 245 -11.59 -20.06 -3.62
C GLU A 245 -11.95 -18.85 -4.49
N GLN A 246 -12.63 -19.07 -5.64
CA GLN A 246 -13.12 -17.97 -6.47
C GLN A 246 -14.14 -17.08 -5.72
N ARG A 247 -15.09 -17.69 -4.99
CA ARG A 247 -16.04 -16.96 -4.13
C ARG A 247 -15.33 -16.15 -3.04
N GLN A 248 -14.31 -16.72 -2.40
CA GLN A 248 -13.51 -16.05 -1.37
C GLN A 248 -12.67 -14.90 -1.92
N ILE A 249 -12.04 -15.08 -3.09
CA ILE A 249 -11.30 -14.01 -3.79
C ILE A 249 -12.23 -12.84 -4.12
N VAL A 250 -13.40 -13.10 -4.73
CA VAL A 250 -14.40 -12.05 -5.00
C VAL A 250 -14.88 -11.38 -3.71
N ALA A 251 -15.12 -12.15 -2.63
CA ALA A 251 -15.53 -11.60 -1.34
C ALA A 251 -14.47 -10.64 -0.75
N SER A 252 -13.18 -10.95 -0.93
CA SER A 252 -12.06 -10.08 -0.52
C SER A 252 -12.00 -8.74 -1.29
N TRP A 253 -12.59 -8.68 -2.48
CA TRP A 253 -12.65 -7.49 -3.31
C TRP A 253 -13.81 -6.55 -2.94
N ILE A 254 -14.86 -7.06 -2.27
CA ILE A 254 -16.04 -6.25 -1.89
C ILE A 254 -15.69 -5.00 -1.05
N PRO A 255 -14.86 -5.08 0.04
CA PRO A 255 -14.48 -3.89 0.80
C PRO A 255 -13.67 -2.88 -0.01
N GLN A 256 -12.86 -3.37 -0.96
CA GLN A 256 -12.05 -2.54 -1.85
C GLN A 256 -12.95 -1.81 -2.85
N ALA A 257 -13.95 -2.51 -3.41
CA ALA A 257 -14.93 -1.99 -4.33
C ALA A 257 -15.80 -0.89 -3.67
N PHE A 258 -16.29 -1.10 -2.45
CA PHE A 258 -17.00 -0.04 -1.71
C PHE A 258 -16.13 1.19 -1.46
N SER A 259 -14.89 0.97 -1.01
CA SER A 259 -13.99 2.07 -0.68
C SER A 259 -13.60 2.89 -1.93
N HIS A 260 -13.53 2.25 -3.11
CA HIS A 260 -13.35 2.89 -4.41
C HIS A 260 -14.53 3.81 -4.79
N HIS A 261 -15.78 3.35 -4.62
CA HIS A 261 -16.97 4.06 -5.12
C HIS A 261 -17.55 5.09 -4.16
N MET A 262 -17.63 4.77 -2.86
CA MET A 262 -18.42 5.56 -1.90
C MET A 262 -17.66 6.76 -1.33
N GLY A 263 -16.34 6.83 -1.55
CA GLY A 263 -15.48 7.86 -0.99
C GLY A 263 -15.26 7.71 0.52
N ARG A 264 -14.18 8.32 1.02
CA ARG A 264 -13.67 8.02 2.38
C ARG A 264 -14.47 8.69 3.50
N ARG A 265 -14.93 9.94 3.27
CA ARG A 265 -15.37 10.88 4.31
C ARG A 265 -16.61 10.47 5.13
N ARG A 266 -17.37 9.45 4.73
CA ARG A 266 -18.58 8.97 5.47
C ARG A 266 -18.45 7.60 6.14
N PHE A 267 -17.41 6.81 5.86
CA PHE A 267 -17.47 5.36 6.13
C PHE A 267 -16.38 4.75 7.02
N GLY A 268 -15.36 5.52 7.43
CA GLY A 268 -14.47 5.16 8.55
C GLY A 268 -13.59 3.90 8.40
N GLY A 269 -13.64 3.17 7.28
CA GLY A 269 -12.79 1.99 7.03
C GLY A 269 -11.30 2.33 6.84
N PRO A 270 -10.44 1.36 6.48
CA PRO A 270 -9.06 1.62 6.09
C PRO A 270 -8.98 2.37 4.73
N PRO A 271 -7.91 3.16 4.46
CA PRO A 271 -7.79 3.94 3.22
C PRO A 271 -7.69 3.04 1.97
N THR A 272 -8.22 3.50 0.82
CA THR A 272 -8.10 2.76 -0.45
C THR A 272 -6.64 2.65 -0.87
N PRO A 273 -6.23 1.66 -1.70
CA PRO A 273 -4.87 1.61 -2.23
C PRO A 273 -4.43 2.90 -2.92
N LYS A 274 -5.34 3.56 -3.65
CA LYS A 274 -5.06 4.90 -4.21
C LYS A 274 -4.89 5.96 -3.13
N GLN A 275 -5.78 6.04 -2.14
CA GLN A 275 -5.66 7.03 -1.06
C GLN A 275 -4.46 6.76 -0.15
N GLN A 276 -4.01 5.51 -0.01
CA GLN A 276 -2.74 5.18 0.64
C GLN A 276 -1.57 5.74 -0.18
N ALA A 277 -1.58 5.56 -1.51
CA ALA A 277 -0.56 6.15 -2.38
C ALA A 277 -0.62 7.69 -2.42
N ASP A 278 -1.80 8.30 -2.46
CA ASP A 278 -2.01 9.75 -2.44
C ASP A 278 -1.54 10.34 -1.09
N GLN A 279 -2.00 9.78 0.04
CA GLN A 279 -1.60 10.17 1.41
C GLN A 279 -0.10 9.95 1.63
N GLN A 280 0.46 8.86 1.11
CA GLN A 280 1.88 8.61 1.19
C GLN A 280 2.68 9.57 0.29
N ALA A 281 2.19 9.95 -0.88
CA ALA A 281 2.81 10.98 -1.70
C ALA A 281 2.75 12.36 -1.01
N GLU A 282 1.72 12.65 -0.22
CA GLU A 282 1.67 13.83 0.66
C GLU A 282 2.71 13.74 1.79
N LEU A 283 2.82 12.60 2.48
CA LEU A 283 3.84 12.35 3.52
C LEU A 283 5.28 12.39 2.96
N ASP A 284 5.50 11.85 1.76
CA ASP A 284 6.78 11.87 1.04
C ASP A 284 7.13 13.30 0.63
N ARG A 285 6.18 14.09 0.12
CA ARG A 285 6.38 15.53 -0.16
C ARG A 285 6.69 16.31 1.11
N PHE A 286 5.97 16.03 2.20
CA PHE A 286 6.21 16.64 3.50
C PHE A 286 7.63 16.32 4.00
N PHE A 287 8.03 15.04 4.00
CA PHE A 287 9.39 14.60 4.35
C PHE A 287 10.47 15.33 3.55
N ASN A 288 10.33 15.41 2.22
CA ASN A 288 11.31 16.08 1.36
C ASN A 288 11.39 17.60 1.61
N ASN A 289 10.34 18.21 2.18
CA ASN A 289 10.29 19.62 2.55
C ASN A 289 10.77 19.90 3.99
N LEU A 290 11.01 18.88 4.83
CA LEU A 290 11.54 19.07 6.18
C LEU A 290 13.00 19.58 6.15
N PRO A 291 13.47 20.28 7.20
CA PRO A 291 14.89 20.57 7.40
C PRO A 291 15.75 19.29 7.36
N LYS A 292 16.96 19.37 6.81
CA LYS A 292 17.85 18.20 6.66
C LYS A 292 18.08 17.42 7.96
N GLN A 293 18.23 18.13 9.08
CA GLN A 293 18.41 17.53 10.40
C GLN A 293 17.19 16.68 10.83
N GLU A 294 15.98 17.08 10.47
CA GLU A 294 14.76 16.29 10.70
C GLU A 294 14.65 15.10 9.73
N GLN A 295 15.06 15.28 8.47
CA GLN A 295 15.15 14.17 7.52
C GLN A 295 16.14 13.11 8.02
N GLU A 296 17.33 13.51 8.47
CA GLU A 296 18.37 12.64 9.03
C GLU A 296 17.90 11.95 10.32
N PHE A 297 17.23 12.67 11.23
CA PHE A 297 16.59 12.08 12.41
C PHE A 297 15.58 10.98 12.05
N LEU A 298 14.66 11.25 11.13
CA LEU A 298 13.65 10.28 10.65
C LEU A 298 14.30 9.08 9.93
N LEU A 299 15.37 9.33 9.17
CA LEU A 299 16.14 8.28 8.50
C LEU A 299 16.91 7.38 9.48
N ASN A 300 17.20 7.84 10.70
CA ASN A 300 17.86 7.04 11.75
C ASN A 300 16.90 6.22 12.64
N LEU A 301 15.58 6.41 12.54
CA LEU A 301 14.58 5.53 13.17
C LEU A 301 14.49 4.17 12.45
N SER A 302 13.67 3.21 12.89
CA SER A 302 13.28 2.05 12.06
C SER A 302 12.15 2.40 11.07
N ALA A 303 11.93 1.61 10.03
CA ALA A 303 10.89 1.85 9.02
C ALA A 303 9.49 2.15 9.61
N GLY A 304 9.07 1.38 10.61
CA GLY A 304 7.80 1.57 11.30
C GLY A 304 7.73 2.87 12.13
N ARG A 305 8.77 3.14 12.94
CA ARG A 305 8.83 4.37 13.77
C ARG A 305 8.95 5.63 12.92
N MET A 306 9.66 5.57 11.79
CA MET A 306 9.75 6.67 10.84
C MET A 306 8.36 7.04 10.28
N GLN A 307 7.54 6.05 9.88
CA GLN A 307 6.21 6.31 9.34
C GLN A 307 5.24 6.84 10.42
N GLU A 308 5.31 6.31 11.64
CA GLU A 308 4.55 6.80 12.80
C GLU A 308 4.85 8.27 13.10
N GLU A 309 6.13 8.61 13.29
CA GLU A 309 6.57 9.97 13.59
C GLU A 309 6.24 10.96 12.47
N LEU A 310 6.43 10.57 11.21
CA LEU A 310 6.08 11.39 10.04
C LEU A 310 4.57 11.65 9.95
N GLN A 311 3.73 10.66 10.28
CA GLN A 311 2.27 10.84 10.34
C GLN A 311 1.86 11.76 11.49
N ASN A 312 2.43 11.59 12.69
CA ASN A 312 2.13 12.44 13.85
C ASN A 312 2.47 13.92 13.56
N ARG A 313 3.65 14.18 12.97
CA ARG A 313 4.06 15.54 12.54
C ARG A 313 3.15 16.12 11.47
N TYR A 314 2.81 15.34 10.43
CA TYR A 314 2.01 15.85 9.29
C TYR A 314 0.54 16.12 9.67
N PHE A 315 -0.11 15.22 10.41
CA PHE A 315 -1.52 15.37 10.76
C PHE A 315 -1.77 16.24 12.00
N GLY A 316 -0.71 16.70 12.67
CA GLY A 316 -0.83 17.47 13.93
C GLY A 316 -1.52 16.68 15.04
N VAL A 317 -1.59 15.35 14.94
CA VAL A 317 -2.10 14.48 15.99
C VAL A 317 -0.99 14.36 17.02
N PRO A 318 -1.14 14.94 18.23
CA PRO A 318 -0.08 14.85 19.22
C PRO A 318 0.08 13.38 19.61
N SER A 319 1.28 12.84 19.34
CA SER A 319 1.72 11.54 19.85
C SER A 319 1.48 11.54 21.35
N ARG A 320 0.45 10.84 21.83
CA ARG A 320 0.32 10.57 23.26
C ARG A 320 1.61 9.84 23.65
N PRO A 321 2.43 10.37 24.56
CA PRO A 321 3.75 9.81 24.82
C PRO A 321 3.64 8.31 25.03
N PHE A 322 4.41 7.55 24.24
CA PHE A 322 4.48 6.11 24.38
C PHE A 322 5.17 5.81 25.70
N ASP A 323 4.38 5.64 26.76
CA ASP A 323 4.89 5.20 28.05
C ASP A 323 5.21 3.70 27.94
N PRO A 324 6.50 3.30 27.99
CA PRO A 324 6.87 1.89 27.94
C PRO A 324 6.45 1.12 29.20
N ARG A 325 6.04 1.81 30.27
CA ARG A 325 5.48 1.21 31.48
C ARG A 325 3.98 1.01 31.27
N GLY A 326 3.58 -0.21 30.90
CA GLY A 326 2.21 -0.56 30.50
C GLY A 326 1.12 -0.14 31.50
N GLY A 327 0.62 1.09 31.35
CA GLY A 327 -0.17 1.80 32.34
C GLY A 327 -1.57 2.18 31.88
N ARG A 328 -2.37 1.21 31.40
CA ARG A 328 -3.76 1.48 30.97
C ARG A 328 -4.75 1.63 32.14
N ARG A 329 -4.36 2.45 33.13
CA ARG A 329 -5.25 3.08 34.11
C ARG A 329 -5.04 4.60 33.98
N GLY A 330 -6.04 5.31 33.47
CA GLY A 330 -6.19 6.72 33.84
C GLY A 330 -6.36 6.82 35.36
N PRO A 331 -6.15 8.01 35.97
CA PRO A 331 -6.40 8.17 37.40
C PRO A 331 -7.81 7.66 37.72
N PRO A 332 -7.99 6.85 38.78
CA PRO A 332 -9.31 6.36 39.14
C PRO A 332 -10.19 7.58 39.37
N GLY A 333 -11.29 7.68 38.61
CA GLY A 333 -12.33 8.67 38.92
C GLY A 333 -12.76 8.46 40.38
N PRO A 334 -13.01 9.55 41.14
CA PRO A 334 -13.27 9.45 42.57
C PRO A 334 -14.35 8.41 42.84
N PRO A 335 -14.18 7.56 43.88
CA PRO A 335 -15.07 6.44 44.11
C PRO A 335 -16.51 6.96 44.23
N ARG A 336 -17.41 6.37 43.44
CA ARG A 336 -18.76 6.92 43.24
C ARG A 336 -19.69 6.46 44.35
N ASP A 337 -19.30 6.74 45.58
CA ASP A 337 -19.96 6.37 46.83
C ASP A 337 -21.22 7.23 47.10
N GLY A 338 -22.03 7.42 46.06
CA GLY A 338 -23.41 7.86 46.20
C GLY A 338 -24.28 6.66 46.62
N PRO A 339 -25.06 6.75 47.71
CA PRO A 339 -25.88 5.64 48.16
C PRO A 339 -26.87 5.19 47.06
N ARG A 340 -26.97 3.88 46.84
CA ARG A 340 -27.92 3.27 45.90
C ARG A 340 -29.34 3.67 46.32
N ARG A 341 -29.99 4.54 45.54
CA ARG A 341 -31.35 5.04 45.82
C ARG A 341 -32.35 3.87 45.73
N PRO A 342 -32.99 3.43 46.83
CA PRO A 342 -33.97 2.36 46.80
C PRO A 342 -35.32 2.88 46.29
N GLY A 343 -36.15 1.99 45.76
CA GLY A 343 -37.58 2.24 45.55
C GLY A 343 -37.96 3.17 44.40
N ARG A 344 -38.23 2.58 43.23
CA ARG A 344 -39.33 3.06 42.38
C ARG A 344 -39.99 1.90 41.63
N GLU A 345 -40.62 1.03 42.40
CA GLU A 345 -41.51 0.00 41.85
C GLU A 345 -42.75 0.61 41.18
N SER A 346 -43.37 -0.24 40.37
CA SER A 346 -44.62 -0.08 39.63
C SER A 346 -45.64 0.91 40.21
N GLN A 347 -46.07 1.84 39.36
CA GLN A 347 -47.45 2.33 39.36
C GLN A 347 -47.99 2.22 37.94
N SER A 348 -48.86 1.23 37.71
CA SER A 348 -49.57 1.03 36.46
C SER A 348 -50.77 1.97 36.35
N ASP A 349 -51.44 1.92 35.19
CA ASP A 349 -52.81 2.39 34.97
C ASP A 349 -53.09 3.90 35.17
N ARG A 350 -52.97 4.65 34.06
CA ARG A 350 -54.16 5.31 33.47
C ARG A 350 -53.96 5.78 32.02
N ARG A 351 -54.85 5.24 31.16
CA ARG A 351 -55.50 5.88 30.00
C ARG A 351 -54.63 6.52 28.90
N SER A 352 -54.62 5.79 27.78
CA SER A 352 -54.88 6.26 26.42
C SER A 352 -55.13 7.76 26.19
N GLY A 353 -54.30 8.37 25.34
CA GLY A 353 -54.55 9.63 24.64
C GLY A 353 -53.60 9.75 23.43
N PRO A 354 -54.06 10.22 22.25
CA PRO A 354 -53.19 10.40 21.09
C PRO A 354 -52.30 11.66 21.24
N PRO A 355 -51.11 11.70 20.62
CA PRO A 355 -50.24 12.88 20.66
C PRO A 355 -50.82 14.03 19.81
N GLU A 356 -51.18 15.12 20.48
CA GLU A 356 -51.72 16.34 19.87
C GLU A 356 -50.62 17.17 19.18
N TRP A 357 -50.83 17.56 17.92
CA TRP A 357 -49.89 18.38 17.14
C TRP A 357 -50.07 19.88 17.43
N GLY A 358 -49.34 20.40 18.41
CA GLY A 358 -49.32 21.82 18.74
C GLY A 358 -48.45 22.67 17.78
N PRO A 359 -48.89 23.87 17.35
CA PRO A 359 -48.15 24.76 16.44
C PRO A 359 -46.99 25.53 17.14
N PRO A 360 -46.03 26.08 16.38
CA PRO A 360 -44.79 26.65 16.94
C PRO A 360 -44.99 28.00 17.63
N ARG A 361 -44.22 28.25 18.71
CA ARG A 361 -44.09 29.59 19.30
C ARG A 361 -43.11 30.47 18.53
N ARG A 362 -43.44 31.76 18.52
CA ARG A 362 -42.80 32.87 17.79
C ARG A 362 -41.38 33.17 18.32
N GLN A 363 -40.47 33.53 17.42
CA GLN A 363 -39.94 34.90 17.22
C GLN A 363 -39.43 35.57 18.50
N ASP A 364 -38.12 35.81 18.57
CA ASP A 364 -37.58 37.16 18.76
C ASP A 364 -36.12 37.19 18.30
N ARG A 365 -35.83 37.96 17.25
CA ARG A 365 -34.46 38.22 16.77
C ARG A 365 -34.45 39.56 16.02
N PRO A 366 -33.71 40.58 16.48
CA PRO A 366 -33.71 41.89 15.82
C PRO A 366 -33.00 41.81 14.45
N PRO A 367 -33.35 42.70 13.51
CA PRO A 367 -32.65 42.80 12.23
C PRO A 367 -31.23 43.37 12.42
N PRO A 368 -30.26 43.01 11.56
CA PRO A 368 -28.96 43.68 11.52
C PRO A 368 -29.10 45.13 11.02
N PRO A 369 -28.19 46.05 11.39
CA PRO A 369 -28.20 47.42 10.88
C PRO A 369 -27.90 47.46 9.38
N SER A 370 -28.51 48.44 8.68
CA SER A 370 -28.28 48.68 7.26
C SER A 370 -26.93 49.37 7.01
N GLU A 371 -26.04 48.71 6.27
CA GLU A 371 -24.85 49.36 5.73
C GLU A 371 -25.25 50.43 4.70
N GLY A 372 -24.91 51.69 4.98
CA GLY A 372 -25.10 52.79 4.04
C GLY A 372 -24.04 52.72 2.93
N LYS A 373 -24.48 52.75 1.68
CA LYS A 373 -23.59 53.03 0.54
C LYS A 373 -23.46 54.55 0.37
N GLN A 374 -22.22 55.01 0.27
CA GLN A 374 -21.83 56.23 -0.44
C GLN A 374 -21.20 55.82 -1.77
#